data_AF-A0A7J8N5I5-F1
#
_entry.id   AF-A0A7J8N5I5-F1
#
_cell.length_a   1.000
_cell.length_b   1.000
_cell.length_c   1.000
_cell.angle_alpha   90.00
_cell.angle_beta   90.00
_cell.angle_gamma   90.00
#
_symmetry.space_group_name_H-M   'P 1'
#
loop_
_entity.id
_entity.type
_entity.pdbx_description
1 polymer ?
#
loop_
_entity_poly.entity_id
_entity_poly.type
_entity_poly.pdbx_seq_one_letter_code
_entity_poly.pdbx_strand_id
1 'polypeptide(L)'
;MFGATTLLVKIVGSIGAVSAGLDLGKEGPLVHIGSCIASLLAQGGPDNYRIKWRWLRYFNNDRDRRDIITCGSSSGVCAAFRAPVGGVLFALEEVATWWRSALLWRTFFSTAVVVVVLRAFIEICNSGKCGLFGTGGLIMFDVSDVKVSYQAMDVIPIIIIGIIGGLLGSLYNHVLHKVLRVYNLINHKGKMHKLILALGVSLFTSVCQYCLPFLAQCRACDPSFPETCPTNDRSGNFKQFNCPDGYYNDLATLLLTTNDDAVRNIFSTNTTNEFLVTSILIFFALYCILGLITFGIAVPSGLFLPIILMGSGYGRLLSMAMGSYTNLDEGLFAVLGAASLMAGSMRMTVSLCVIFLELTNNLLLLPITMIVLLIAKTVGDCFNPSIYEIILELKGLPFLDANPEPWMRNLTVGELADVKPPVVTLCGVEKVSRIVDVLRNTTHNAFPIVDQGVPVPGMVATGATELHGLILRAHLVQALKKK
;
A
#
# COMPACT_ATOMS: atom_id res chain seq x y z
N MET A 1 -14.23 -11.02 -2.74
CA MET A 1 -13.14 -10.03 -2.66
C MET A 1 -13.67 -8.60 -2.79
N PHE A 2 -14.42 -8.26 -3.84
CA PHE A 2 -14.97 -6.90 -4.07
C PHE A 2 -16.49 -6.81 -3.85
N GLY A 3 -16.96 -7.08 -2.62
CA GLY A 3 -18.39 -7.04 -2.28
C GLY A 3 -18.81 -5.76 -1.55
N ALA A 4 -20.13 -5.50 -1.51
CA ALA A 4 -20.68 -4.38 -0.75
C ALA A 4 -20.46 -4.54 0.76
N THR A 5 -20.55 -5.77 1.28
CA THR A 5 -20.26 -6.06 2.69
C THR A 5 -18.79 -5.78 3.04
N THR A 6 -17.85 -6.19 2.19
CA THR A 6 -16.43 -5.91 2.39
C THR A 6 -16.11 -4.42 2.31
N LEU A 7 -16.82 -3.67 1.46
CA LEU A 7 -16.72 -2.20 1.37
C LEU A 7 -17.13 -1.56 2.70
N LEU A 8 -18.34 -1.87 3.19
CA LEU A 8 -18.87 -1.30 4.44
C LEU A 8 -18.01 -1.63 5.64
N VAL A 9 -17.59 -2.89 5.78
CA VAL A 9 -16.71 -3.32 6.89
C VAL A 9 -15.37 -2.60 6.84
N LYS A 10 -14.79 -2.39 5.66
CA LYS A 10 -13.52 -1.65 5.54
C LYS A 10 -13.67 -0.18 5.89
N ILE A 11 -14.74 0.49 5.46
CA ILE A 11 -14.99 1.90 5.78
C ILE A 11 -15.16 2.08 7.30
N VAL A 12 -16.09 1.35 7.91
CA VAL A 12 -16.36 1.48 9.35
C VAL A 12 -15.16 1.04 10.18
N GLY A 13 -14.51 -0.06 9.78
CA GLY A 13 -13.34 -0.56 10.47
C GLY A 13 -12.13 0.37 10.38
N SER A 14 -11.90 1.03 9.23
CA SER A 14 -10.78 1.97 9.09
C SER A 14 -11.02 3.24 9.89
N ILE A 15 -12.27 3.74 9.93
CA ILE A 15 -12.64 4.89 10.77
C ILE A 15 -12.37 4.54 12.24
N GLY A 16 -12.87 3.39 12.72
CA GLY A 16 -12.65 2.94 14.10
C GLY A 16 -11.17 2.74 14.44
N ALA A 17 -10.38 2.18 13.50
CA ALA A 17 -8.95 1.95 13.69
C ALA A 17 -8.16 3.26 13.86
N VAL A 18 -8.40 4.23 12.97
CA VAL A 18 -7.73 5.54 13.01
C VAL A 18 -8.20 6.34 14.22
N SER A 19 -9.49 6.32 14.55
CA SER A 19 -10.03 6.98 15.74
C SER A 19 -9.51 6.40 17.06
N ALA A 20 -9.10 5.12 17.08
CA ALA A 20 -8.50 4.49 18.24
C ALA A 20 -7.02 4.88 18.48
N GLY A 21 -6.40 5.66 17.58
CA GLY A 21 -5.00 6.08 17.70
C GLY A 21 -3.99 4.96 17.45
N LEU A 22 -4.42 3.85 16.84
CA LEU A 22 -3.54 2.76 16.44
C LEU A 22 -2.54 3.25 15.38
N ASP A 23 -1.31 2.76 15.44
CA ASP A 23 -0.27 3.06 14.45
C ASP A 23 -0.53 2.29 13.14
N LEU A 24 -1.48 2.79 12.36
CA LEU A 24 -1.97 2.20 11.12
C LEU A 24 -2.25 3.29 10.09
N GLY A 25 -2.01 3.00 8.81
CA GLY A 25 -2.39 3.89 7.71
C GLY A 25 -3.79 3.61 7.16
N LYS A 26 -4.55 4.67 6.83
CA LYS A 26 -5.83 4.57 6.09
C LYS A 26 -5.64 4.26 4.59
N GLU A 27 -4.43 4.46 4.08
CA GLU A 27 -4.14 4.48 2.64
C GLU A 27 -4.33 3.12 1.97
N GLY A 28 -3.84 2.04 2.57
CA GLY A 28 -4.04 0.67 2.06
C GLY A 28 -5.53 0.29 1.94
N PRO A 29 -6.34 0.44 3.01
CA PRO A 29 -7.79 0.26 2.93
C PRO A 29 -8.48 1.10 1.85
N LEU A 30 -8.06 2.36 1.65
CA LEU A 30 -8.63 3.25 0.63
C LEU A 30 -8.41 2.73 -0.80
N VAL A 31 -7.24 2.16 -1.11
CA VAL A 31 -6.99 1.49 -2.40
C VAL A 31 -8.04 0.40 -2.65
N HIS A 32 -8.26 -0.46 -1.66
CA HIS A 32 -9.22 -1.56 -1.79
C HIS A 32 -10.69 -1.08 -1.79
N ILE A 33 -11.01 -0.02 -1.06
CA ILE A 33 -12.33 0.63 -1.08
C ILE A 33 -12.61 1.17 -2.49
N GLY A 34 -11.65 1.87 -3.10
CA GLY A 34 -11.75 2.34 -4.48
C GLY A 34 -11.96 1.21 -5.48
N SER A 35 -11.21 0.11 -5.36
CA SER A 35 -11.43 -1.10 -6.16
C SER A 35 -12.81 -1.74 -5.97
N CYS A 36 -13.33 -1.76 -4.73
CA CYS A 36 -14.66 -2.28 -4.44
C CYS A 36 -15.75 -1.42 -5.09
N ILE A 37 -15.66 -0.09 -4.96
CA ILE A 37 -16.60 0.85 -5.58
C ILE A 37 -16.58 0.67 -7.10
N ALA A 38 -15.39 0.61 -7.70
CA ALA A 38 -15.23 0.38 -9.13
C ALA A 38 -15.85 -0.95 -9.58
N SER A 39 -15.62 -2.05 -8.84
CA SER A 39 -16.23 -3.35 -9.16
C SER A 39 -17.76 -3.36 -9.00
N LEU A 40 -18.30 -2.66 -8.00
CA LEU A 40 -19.75 -2.56 -7.76
C LEU A 40 -20.43 -1.73 -8.85
N LEU A 41 -19.83 -0.59 -9.22
CA LEU A 41 -20.36 0.28 -10.27
C LEU A 41 -20.24 -0.35 -11.66
N ALA A 42 -19.19 -1.10 -11.96
CA ALA A 42 -18.97 -1.69 -13.28
C ALA A 42 -19.84 -2.92 -13.56
N GLN A 43 -20.05 -3.80 -12.57
CA GLN A 43 -20.66 -5.11 -12.77
C GLN A 43 -21.91 -5.35 -11.92
N GLY A 44 -22.32 -4.35 -11.14
CA GLY A 44 -23.43 -4.47 -10.19
C GLY A 44 -23.10 -5.29 -8.95
N GLY A 45 -21.85 -5.77 -8.78
CA GLY A 45 -21.41 -6.54 -7.61
C GLY A 45 -21.45 -8.06 -7.76
N PRO A 46 -21.14 -8.81 -6.68
CA PRO A 46 -21.15 -10.27 -6.67
C PRO A 46 -22.57 -10.82 -6.93
N ASP A 47 -22.67 -12.05 -7.46
CA ASP A 47 -23.91 -12.69 -7.93
C ASP A 47 -25.11 -12.54 -6.98
N ASN A 48 -24.88 -12.51 -5.66
CA ASN A 48 -25.93 -12.43 -4.63
C ASN A 48 -26.57 -11.04 -4.48
N TYR A 49 -25.90 -9.95 -4.88
CA TYR A 49 -26.40 -8.57 -4.74
C TYR A 49 -26.27 -7.79 -6.06
N ARG A 50 -26.34 -8.49 -7.20
CA ARG A 50 -26.17 -7.89 -8.52
C ARG A 50 -27.20 -6.80 -8.78
N ILE A 51 -26.74 -5.55 -8.83
CA ILE A 51 -27.49 -4.42 -9.36
C ILE A 51 -27.57 -4.59 -10.89
N LYS A 52 -28.68 -5.17 -11.38
CA LYS A 52 -28.86 -5.51 -12.80
C LYS A 52 -29.36 -4.29 -13.60
N TRP A 53 -28.47 -3.36 -13.93
CA TRP A 53 -28.81 -2.27 -14.86
C TRP A 53 -28.50 -2.70 -16.29
N ARG A 54 -29.40 -2.40 -17.25
CA ARG A 54 -29.30 -2.88 -18.64
C ARG A 54 -28.00 -2.43 -19.33
N TRP A 55 -27.48 -1.23 -19.03
CA TRP A 55 -26.25 -0.74 -19.65
C TRP A 55 -24.98 -1.45 -19.13
N LEU A 56 -24.98 -1.93 -17.87
CA LEU A 56 -23.82 -2.55 -17.24
C LEU A 56 -23.48 -3.93 -17.84
N ARG A 57 -24.37 -4.48 -18.66
CA ARG A 57 -24.18 -5.77 -19.32
C ARG A 57 -22.95 -5.80 -20.23
N TYR A 58 -22.58 -4.66 -20.82
CA TYR A 58 -21.41 -4.57 -21.71
C TYR A 58 -20.08 -4.71 -20.96
N PHE A 59 -19.99 -4.22 -19.72
CA PHE A 59 -18.79 -4.26 -18.88
C PHE A 59 -18.65 -5.57 -18.08
N ASN A 60 -19.56 -6.52 -18.28
CA ASN A 60 -19.55 -7.81 -17.60
C ASN A 60 -18.58 -8.80 -18.28
N ASN A 61 -17.35 -8.35 -18.49
CA ASN A 61 -16.22 -9.09 -19.04
C ASN A 61 -15.02 -8.95 -18.10
N ASP A 62 -14.24 -10.00 -17.90
CA ASP A 62 -13.10 -9.99 -16.96
C ASP A 62 -12.02 -8.98 -17.37
N ARG A 63 -11.88 -8.73 -18.67
CA ARG A 63 -10.98 -7.70 -19.21
C ARG A 63 -11.34 -6.30 -18.71
N ASP A 64 -12.58 -5.88 -18.93
CA ASP A 64 -13.02 -4.53 -18.54
C ASP A 64 -13.15 -4.43 -17.02
N ARG A 65 -13.50 -5.54 -16.36
CA ARG A 65 -13.47 -5.64 -14.90
C ARG A 65 -12.10 -5.26 -14.33
N ARG A 66 -11.05 -5.87 -14.87
CA ARG A 66 -9.67 -5.64 -14.42
C ARG A 66 -9.29 -4.18 -14.63
N ASP A 67 -9.51 -3.66 -15.84
CA ASP A 67 -9.19 -2.29 -16.20
C ASP A 67 -9.93 -1.27 -15.29
N ILE A 68 -11.21 -1.49 -14.98
CA ILE A 68 -11.99 -0.61 -14.09
C ILE A 68 -11.56 -0.74 -12.63
N ILE A 69 -11.26 -1.95 -12.14
CA ILE A 69 -10.74 -2.16 -10.79
C ILE A 69 -9.39 -1.45 -10.60
N THR A 70 -8.52 -1.46 -11.64
CA THR A 70 -7.25 -0.71 -11.66
C THR A 70 -7.48 0.80 -11.61
N CYS A 71 -8.49 1.34 -12.31
CA CYS A 71 -8.89 2.74 -12.14
C CYS A 71 -9.38 3.03 -10.71
N GLY A 72 -10.13 2.12 -10.12
CA GLY A 72 -10.61 2.21 -8.74
C GLY A 72 -9.49 2.23 -7.71
N SER A 73 -8.50 1.34 -7.84
CA SER A 73 -7.33 1.32 -6.96
C SER A 73 -6.51 2.60 -7.10
N SER A 74 -6.27 3.06 -8.34
CA SER A 74 -5.56 4.31 -8.62
C SER A 74 -6.24 5.52 -7.99
N SER A 75 -7.58 5.59 -8.10
CA SER A 75 -8.41 6.63 -7.48
C SER A 75 -8.35 6.58 -5.95
N GLY A 76 -8.30 5.38 -5.36
CA GLY A 76 -8.14 5.20 -3.92
C GLY A 76 -6.80 5.71 -3.41
N VAL A 77 -5.70 5.43 -4.13
CA VAL A 77 -4.35 5.94 -3.82
C VAL A 77 -4.28 7.46 -3.98
N CYS A 78 -4.90 7.99 -5.04
CA CYS A 78 -4.99 9.43 -5.27
C CYS A 78 -5.77 10.13 -4.15
N ALA A 79 -6.89 9.56 -3.69
CA ALA A 79 -7.66 10.11 -2.57
C ALA A 79 -6.89 10.04 -1.24
N ALA A 80 -6.12 8.98 -1.06
CA ALA A 80 -5.24 8.72 0.09
C ALA A 80 -4.14 9.78 0.23
N PHE A 81 -3.26 9.87 -0.78
CA PHE A 81 -2.08 10.73 -0.76
C PHE A 81 -2.30 12.11 -1.39
N ARG A 82 -3.51 12.42 -1.86
CA ARG A 82 -3.80 13.65 -2.63
C ARG A 82 -2.91 13.80 -3.88
N ALA A 83 -2.41 12.68 -4.39
CA ALA A 83 -1.35 12.56 -5.39
C ALA A 83 -1.87 11.89 -6.68
N PRO A 84 -2.33 12.65 -7.69
CA PRO A 84 -2.97 12.09 -8.89
C PRO A 84 -2.02 11.32 -9.79
N VAL A 85 -0.81 11.82 -10.05
CA VAL A 85 0.17 11.13 -10.90
C VAL A 85 0.77 9.96 -10.13
N GLY A 86 1.06 10.16 -8.85
CA GLY A 86 1.51 9.10 -7.95
C GLY A 86 0.54 7.91 -7.92
N GLY A 87 -0.78 8.19 -7.87
CA GLY A 87 -1.82 7.16 -7.91
C GLY A 87 -1.91 6.38 -9.23
N VAL A 88 -1.63 7.01 -10.38
CA VAL A 88 -1.60 6.33 -11.69
C VAL A 88 -0.38 5.42 -11.77
N LEU A 89 0.78 5.93 -11.38
CA LEU A 89 2.03 5.17 -11.37
C LEU A 89 1.99 4.02 -10.38
N PHE A 90 1.36 4.21 -9.22
CA PHE A 90 1.11 3.12 -8.26
C PHE A 90 0.31 2.00 -8.90
N ALA A 91 -0.78 2.34 -9.60
CA ALA A 91 -1.60 1.33 -10.25
C ALA A 91 -0.87 0.61 -11.40
N LEU A 92 0.07 1.30 -12.06
CA LEU A 92 0.95 0.74 -13.09
C LEU A 92 2.01 -0.19 -12.49
N GLU A 93 2.66 0.20 -11.38
CA GLU A 93 3.75 -0.54 -10.75
C GLU A 93 3.25 -1.73 -9.92
N GLU A 94 2.19 -1.54 -9.11
CA GLU A 94 1.78 -2.52 -8.09
C GLU A 94 0.49 -3.29 -8.40
N VAL A 95 -0.41 -2.73 -9.22
CA VAL A 95 -1.75 -3.33 -9.43
C VAL A 95 -1.88 -4.02 -10.78
N ALA A 96 -1.25 -3.48 -11.83
CA ALA A 96 -1.43 -3.96 -13.20
C ALA A 96 -0.24 -4.80 -13.65
N THR A 97 -0.50 -6.06 -14.00
CA THR A 97 0.49 -6.90 -14.70
C THR A 97 0.66 -6.53 -16.17
N TRP A 98 -0.37 -5.94 -16.78
CA TRP A 98 -0.36 -5.53 -18.18
C TRP A 98 -0.99 -4.15 -18.34
N TRP A 99 -0.24 -3.21 -18.91
CA TRP A 99 -0.66 -1.83 -19.09
C TRP A 99 -0.94 -1.49 -20.56
N ARG A 100 -2.09 -0.88 -20.83
CA ARG A 100 -2.47 -0.39 -22.18
C ARG A 100 -2.49 1.14 -22.19
N SER A 101 -2.12 1.76 -23.30
CA SER A 101 -2.13 3.22 -23.43
C SER A 101 -3.52 3.83 -23.17
N ALA A 102 -4.60 3.13 -23.56
CA ALA A 102 -5.97 3.56 -23.25
C ALA A 102 -6.31 3.49 -21.74
N LEU A 103 -5.69 2.56 -21.00
CA LEU A 103 -5.86 2.45 -19.54
C LEU A 103 -5.17 3.62 -18.82
N LEU A 104 -4.04 4.11 -19.34
CA LEU A 104 -3.37 5.30 -18.83
C LEU A 104 -4.30 6.51 -18.83
N TRP A 105 -4.95 6.79 -19.96
CA TRP A 105 -5.89 7.92 -20.04
C TRP A 105 -7.09 7.77 -19.11
N ARG A 106 -7.63 6.56 -18.97
CA ARG A 106 -8.76 6.28 -18.07
C ARG A 106 -8.38 6.44 -16.60
N THR A 107 -7.21 5.94 -16.21
CA THR A 107 -6.71 6.06 -14.83
C THR A 107 -6.38 7.51 -14.50
N PHE A 108 -5.67 8.21 -15.39
CA PHE A 108 -5.35 9.64 -15.23
C PHE A 108 -6.60 10.52 -15.15
N PHE A 109 -7.60 10.30 -16.00
CA PHE A 109 -8.86 11.03 -15.92
C PHE A 109 -9.57 10.76 -14.58
N SER A 110 -9.59 9.51 -14.13
CA SER A 110 -10.20 9.13 -12.86
C SER A 110 -9.55 9.82 -11.66
N THR A 111 -8.22 9.85 -11.59
CA THR A 111 -7.49 10.53 -10.51
C THR A 111 -7.62 12.05 -10.59
N ALA A 112 -7.64 12.63 -11.80
CA ALA A 112 -7.90 14.06 -11.97
C ALA A 112 -9.28 14.46 -11.42
N VAL A 113 -10.33 13.67 -11.68
CA VAL A 113 -11.66 13.90 -11.11
C VAL A 113 -11.64 13.82 -9.59
N VAL A 114 -10.92 12.85 -9.00
CA VAL A 114 -10.77 12.74 -7.54
C VAL A 114 -10.18 14.01 -6.96
N VAL A 115 -9.11 14.55 -7.56
CA VAL A 115 -8.47 15.79 -7.08
C VAL A 115 -9.39 17.00 -7.20
N VAL A 116 -10.11 17.15 -8.32
CA VAL A 116 -11.07 18.26 -8.51
C VAL A 116 -12.17 18.21 -7.46
N VAL A 117 -12.75 17.03 -7.23
CA VAL A 117 -13.78 16.82 -6.21
C VAL A 117 -13.22 17.13 -4.82
N LEU A 118 -12.04 16.61 -4.49
CA LEU A 118 -11.40 16.86 -3.20
C LEU A 118 -11.15 18.35 -2.98
N ARG A 119 -10.61 19.08 -3.98
CA ARG A 119 -10.42 20.53 -3.90
C ARG A 119 -11.73 21.28 -3.67
N ALA A 120 -12.78 20.96 -4.43
CA ALA A 120 -14.08 21.60 -4.29
C ALA A 120 -14.65 21.40 -2.88
N PHE A 121 -14.55 20.20 -2.32
CA PHE A 121 -14.99 19.94 -0.94
C PHE A 121 -14.14 20.66 0.10
N ILE A 122 -12.82 20.72 -0.07
CA ILE A 122 -11.93 21.49 0.82
C ILE A 122 -12.34 22.97 0.81
N GLU A 123 -12.57 23.56 -0.36
CA GLU A 123 -12.96 24.97 -0.50
C GLU A 123 -14.33 25.28 0.13
N ILE A 124 -15.33 24.41 -0.08
CA ILE A 124 -16.64 24.52 0.58
C ILE A 124 -16.48 24.49 2.11
N CYS A 125 -15.58 23.63 2.58
CA CYS A 125 -15.35 23.40 4.01
C CYS A 125 -14.43 24.44 4.68
N ASN A 126 -13.65 25.21 3.90
CA ASN A 126 -12.89 26.36 4.39
C ASN A 126 -13.78 27.47 4.96
N SER A 127 -15.10 27.43 4.71
CA SER A 127 -16.09 28.31 5.37
C SER A 127 -16.29 28.03 6.86
N GLY A 128 -15.52 27.10 7.46
CA GLY A 128 -15.54 26.76 8.88
C GLY A 128 -16.67 25.81 9.31
N LYS A 129 -17.56 25.41 8.38
CA LYS A 129 -18.73 24.59 8.69
C LYS A 129 -18.47 23.08 8.78
N CYS A 130 -17.33 22.59 8.29
CA CYS A 130 -17.03 21.16 8.20
C CYS A 130 -15.98 20.66 9.21
N GLY A 131 -15.65 21.42 10.25
CA GLY A 131 -14.60 21.07 11.20
C GLY A 131 -13.21 21.00 10.55
N LEU A 132 -12.40 20.00 10.90
CA LEU A 132 -11.04 19.80 10.38
C LEU A 132 -10.97 19.24 8.94
N PHE A 133 -12.09 19.17 8.23
CA PHE A 133 -12.08 18.68 6.85
C PHE A 133 -11.37 19.68 5.93
N GLY A 134 -10.22 19.28 5.37
CA GLY A 134 -9.46 20.07 4.41
C GLY A 134 -8.33 20.94 5.00
N THR A 135 -8.09 20.85 6.30
CA THR A 135 -6.92 21.47 6.93
C THR A 135 -5.64 20.91 6.29
N GLY A 136 -4.73 21.80 5.87
CA GLY A 136 -3.51 21.44 5.13
C GLY A 136 -3.64 21.40 3.60
N GLY A 137 -4.80 21.68 3.00
CA GLY A 137 -4.92 21.82 1.55
C GLY A 137 -4.64 20.51 0.77
N LEU A 138 -4.10 20.57 -0.45
CA LEU A 138 -3.71 19.35 -1.18
C LEU A 138 -2.29 18.86 -0.87
N ILE A 139 -1.41 19.77 -0.51
CA ILE A 139 -0.01 19.48 -0.18
C ILE A 139 0.01 19.08 1.29
N MET A 140 0.19 17.79 1.60
CA MET A 140 0.19 17.36 2.99
C MET A 140 1.43 17.85 3.75
N PHE A 141 2.57 17.98 3.07
CA PHE A 141 3.85 18.30 3.69
C PHE A 141 4.53 19.42 2.89
N ASP A 142 4.34 20.67 3.26
CA ASP A 142 4.97 21.75 2.51
C ASP A 142 6.46 21.87 2.88
N VAL A 143 7.34 21.54 1.93
CA VAL A 143 8.81 21.63 2.06
C VAL A 143 9.38 22.52 0.95
N SER A 144 8.55 23.41 0.40
CA SER A 144 8.89 24.25 -0.76
C SER A 144 9.91 25.35 -0.42
N ASP A 145 9.96 25.77 0.85
CA ASP A 145 10.77 26.93 1.30
C ASP A 145 12.26 26.60 1.45
N VAL A 146 12.66 25.33 1.38
CA VAL A 146 14.06 24.94 1.51
C VAL A 146 14.77 25.11 0.17
N LYS A 147 15.71 26.06 0.14
CA LYS A 147 16.66 26.20 -0.96
C LYS A 147 17.62 25.01 -0.94
N VAL A 148 17.33 23.98 -1.72
CA VAL A 148 18.20 22.82 -1.86
C VAL A 148 19.42 23.21 -2.70
N SER A 149 20.49 23.68 -2.05
CA SER A 149 21.77 23.95 -2.70
C SER A 149 22.67 22.72 -2.60
N TYR A 150 22.82 22.01 -3.71
CA TYR A 150 23.61 20.78 -3.75
C TYR A 150 25.10 21.06 -3.68
N GLN A 151 25.77 20.52 -2.67
CA GLN A 151 27.23 20.35 -2.69
C GLN A 151 27.56 18.88 -2.95
N ALA A 152 28.65 18.62 -3.67
CA ALA A 152 29.10 17.24 -3.97
C ALA A 152 29.33 16.40 -2.69
N MET A 153 29.60 17.06 -1.56
CA MET A 153 29.79 16.43 -0.25
C MET A 153 28.49 15.86 0.33
N ASP A 154 27.32 16.39 -0.05
CA ASP A 154 26.02 15.93 0.46
C ASP A 154 25.64 14.54 -0.07
N VAL A 155 26.26 14.10 -1.18
CA VAL A 155 26.02 12.78 -1.80
C VAL A 155 26.37 11.62 -0.87
N ILE A 156 27.41 11.77 -0.04
CA ILE A 156 27.84 10.71 0.89
C ILE A 156 26.74 10.39 1.93
N PRO A 157 26.21 11.38 2.69
CA PRO A 157 25.05 11.18 3.57
C PRO A 157 23.83 10.60 2.87
N ILE A 158 23.57 11.02 1.63
CA ILE A 158 22.45 10.53 0.81
C ILE A 158 22.62 9.03 0.49
N ILE A 159 23.84 8.58 0.20
CA ILE A 159 24.12 7.16 0.00
C ILE A 159 23.94 6.39 1.32
N ILE A 160 24.45 6.94 2.43
CA ILE A 160 24.37 6.31 3.75
C ILE A 160 22.91 6.12 4.19
N ILE A 161 22.06 7.14 4.04
CA ILE A 161 20.63 7.04 4.41
C ILE A 161 19.90 5.99 3.55
N GLY A 162 20.25 5.87 2.26
CA GLY A 162 19.74 4.82 1.38
C GLY A 162 20.15 3.42 1.83
N ILE A 163 21.43 3.21 2.16
CA ILE A 163 21.93 1.91 2.63
C ILE A 163 21.28 1.52 3.96
N ILE A 164 21.24 2.44 4.94
CA ILE A 164 20.64 2.20 6.25
C ILE A 164 19.14 1.92 6.10
N GLY A 165 18.42 2.70 5.28
CA GLY A 165 17.00 2.49 5.02
C GLY A 165 16.70 1.14 4.35
N GLY A 166 17.54 0.70 3.42
CA GLY A 166 17.45 -0.64 2.82
C GLY A 166 17.65 -1.77 3.84
N LEU A 167 18.68 -1.65 4.70
CA LEU A 167 18.96 -2.62 5.76
C LEU A 167 17.84 -2.66 6.81
N LEU A 168 17.39 -1.50 7.31
CA LEU A 168 16.30 -1.40 8.27
C LEU A 168 14.98 -1.88 7.68
N GLY A 169 14.69 -1.57 6.41
CA GLY A 169 13.48 -2.02 5.71
C GLY A 169 13.47 -3.55 5.54
N SER A 170 14.62 -4.13 5.21
CA SER A 170 14.76 -5.58 5.16
C SER A 170 14.64 -6.23 6.54
N LEU A 171 15.27 -5.66 7.57
CA LEU A 171 15.13 -6.16 8.94
C LEU A 171 13.66 -6.11 9.40
N TYR A 172 12.96 -5.01 9.09
CA TYR A 172 11.54 -4.85 9.36
C TYR A 172 10.72 -5.96 8.69
N ASN A 173 10.92 -6.22 7.40
CA ASN A 173 10.24 -7.30 6.68
C ASN A 173 10.48 -8.68 7.31
N HIS A 174 11.72 -8.98 7.71
CA HIS A 174 12.07 -10.26 8.33
C HIS A 174 11.42 -10.46 9.69
N VAL A 175 11.45 -9.44 10.55
CA VAL A 175 10.82 -9.49 11.87
C VAL A 175 9.31 -9.56 11.73
N LEU A 176 8.74 -8.75 10.83
CA LEU A 176 7.31 -8.74 10.58
C LEU A 176 6.81 -10.09 10.05
N HIS A 177 7.55 -10.75 9.16
CA HIS A 177 7.22 -12.11 8.72
C HIS A 177 7.08 -13.09 9.89
N LYS A 178 8.01 -13.03 10.86
CA LYS A 178 7.94 -13.86 12.06
C LYS A 178 6.74 -13.50 12.93
N VAL A 179 6.46 -12.21 13.14
CA VAL A 179 5.29 -11.74 13.90
C VAL A 179 4.00 -12.23 13.25
N LEU A 180 3.87 -12.09 11.92
CA LEU A 180 2.70 -12.55 11.17
C LEU A 180 2.50 -14.06 11.24
N ARG A 181 3.57 -14.86 11.24
CA ARG A 181 3.48 -16.31 11.47
C ARG A 181 2.91 -16.64 12.86
N VAL A 182 3.39 -15.95 13.90
CA VAL A 182 2.85 -16.09 15.26
C VAL A 182 1.38 -15.69 15.31
N TYR A 183 1.02 -14.57 14.67
CA TYR A 183 -0.36 -14.11 14.62
C TYR A 183 -1.26 -15.07 13.85
N ASN A 184 -0.77 -15.72 12.80
CA ASN A 184 -1.53 -16.74 12.10
C ASN A 184 -1.88 -17.93 13.01
N LEU A 185 -0.94 -18.37 13.86
CA LEU A 185 -1.18 -19.42 14.86
C LEU A 185 -2.22 -19.00 15.90
N ILE A 186 -2.15 -17.76 16.40
CA ILE A 186 -3.13 -17.20 17.34
C ILE A 186 -4.51 -17.08 16.66
N ASN A 187 -4.53 -16.60 15.42
CA ASN A 187 -5.75 -16.41 14.63
C ASN A 187 -6.45 -17.74 14.31
N HIS A 188 -5.72 -18.85 14.26
CA HIS A 188 -6.27 -20.19 14.07
C HIS A 188 -7.04 -20.68 15.30
N LYS A 189 -6.75 -20.19 16.52
CA LYS A 189 -7.44 -20.57 17.77
C LYS A 189 -8.88 -20.04 17.89
N GLY A 190 -9.36 -19.27 16.91
CA GLY A 190 -10.75 -18.81 16.83
C GLY A 190 -10.93 -17.29 17.00
N LYS A 191 -12.17 -16.82 16.80
CA LYS A 191 -12.50 -15.39 16.71
C LYS A 191 -12.20 -14.59 17.99
N MET A 192 -12.39 -15.19 19.17
CA MET A 192 -12.13 -14.52 20.45
C MET A 192 -10.66 -14.17 20.63
N HIS A 193 -9.74 -15.06 20.24
CA HIS A 193 -8.30 -14.81 20.30
C HIS A 193 -7.89 -13.64 19.39
N LYS A 194 -8.54 -13.48 18.23
CA LYS A 194 -8.31 -12.34 17.33
C LYS A 194 -8.71 -11.02 17.97
N LEU A 195 -9.87 -11.01 18.64
CA LEU A 195 -10.38 -9.83 19.33
C LEU A 195 -9.50 -9.46 20.52
N ILE A 196 -9.13 -10.45 21.35
CA ILE A 196 -8.25 -10.25 22.51
C ILE A 196 -6.88 -9.70 22.07
N LEU A 197 -6.31 -10.24 20.97
CA LEU A 197 -5.07 -9.73 20.41
C LEU A 197 -5.22 -8.26 19.99
N ALA A 198 -6.25 -7.92 19.23
CA ALA A 198 -6.48 -6.54 18.79
C ALA A 198 -6.69 -5.56 19.97
N LEU A 199 -7.45 -5.98 20.99
CA LEU A 199 -7.66 -5.18 22.20
C LEU A 199 -6.36 -5.03 23.02
N GLY A 200 -5.56 -6.09 23.14
CA GLY A 200 -4.28 -6.04 23.83
C GLY A 200 -3.29 -5.09 23.16
N VAL A 201 -3.21 -5.13 21.83
CA VAL A 201 -2.38 -4.18 21.06
C VAL A 201 -2.88 -2.75 21.21
N SER A 202 -4.19 -2.52 21.13
CA SER A 202 -4.78 -1.19 21.33
C SER A 202 -4.54 -0.63 22.73
N LEU A 203 -4.61 -1.47 23.76
CA LEU A 203 -4.30 -1.05 25.12
C LEU A 203 -2.80 -0.70 25.25
N PHE A 204 -1.93 -1.54 24.70
CA PHE A 204 -0.50 -1.32 24.71
C PHE A 204 -0.11 -0.02 23.99
N THR A 205 -0.66 0.24 22.79
CA THR A 205 -0.41 1.47 22.04
C THR A 205 -0.81 2.70 22.84
N SER A 206 -2.01 2.69 23.45
CA SER A 206 -2.51 3.83 24.24
C SER A 206 -1.68 4.07 25.50
N VAL A 207 -1.26 3.00 26.20
CA VAL A 207 -0.38 3.14 27.37
C VAL A 207 0.97 3.73 26.96
N CYS A 208 1.59 3.23 25.89
CA CYS A 208 2.87 3.76 25.43
C CYS A 208 2.77 5.23 24.98
N GLN A 209 1.77 5.58 24.17
CA GLN A 209 1.57 6.96 23.69
C GLN A 209 1.31 7.95 24.84
N TYR A 210 0.60 7.54 25.90
CA TYR A 210 0.34 8.41 27.06
C TYR A 210 1.49 8.45 28.07
N CYS A 211 2.15 7.32 28.36
CA CYS A 211 3.17 7.22 29.40
C CYS A 211 4.57 7.71 28.96
N LEU A 212 4.96 7.52 27.69
CA LEU A 212 6.29 7.91 27.23
C LEU A 212 6.56 9.43 27.26
N PRO A 213 5.59 10.31 26.95
CA PRO A 213 5.77 11.76 27.08
C PRO A 213 6.18 12.24 28.47
N PHE A 214 5.91 11.48 29.55
CA PHE A 214 6.36 11.82 30.90
C PHE A 214 7.89 11.75 31.08
N LEU A 215 8.60 11.01 30.21
CA LEU A 215 10.06 10.90 30.24
C LEU A 215 10.75 12.07 29.53
N ALA A 216 10.03 12.82 28.69
CA ALA A 216 10.57 13.93 27.93
C ALA A 216 10.65 15.21 28.77
N GLN A 217 11.67 16.02 28.49
CA GLN A 217 11.89 17.30 29.17
C GLN A 217 11.11 18.42 28.48
N CYS A 218 10.57 19.33 29.28
CA CYS A 218 9.87 20.52 28.77
C CYS A 218 10.85 21.51 28.13
N ARG A 219 10.47 22.07 26.98
CA ARG A 219 11.20 23.12 26.27
C ARG A 219 10.43 24.42 26.26
N ALA A 220 11.14 25.54 26.40
CA ALA A 220 10.54 26.86 26.30
C ALA A 220 10.10 27.13 24.85
N CYS A 221 8.94 27.76 24.69
CA CYS A 221 8.51 28.28 23.40
C CYS A 221 9.46 29.38 22.92
N ASP A 222 10.05 29.22 21.74
CA ASP A 222 10.83 30.27 21.11
C ASP A 222 9.89 31.30 20.46
N PRO A 223 10.01 32.60 20.76
CA PRO A 223 9.18 33.64 20.16
C PRO A 223 9.43 33.84 18.65
N SER A 224 10.47 33.21 18.08
CA SER A 224 10.74 33.22 16.64
C SER A 224 9.82 32.30 15.83
N PHE A 225 9.09 31.38 16.48
CA PHE A 225 8.15 30.54 15.76
C PHE A 225 6.92 31.35 15.29
N PRO A 226 6.51 31.23 14.01
CA PRO A 226 5.37 31.95 13.46
C PRO A 226 4.02 31.48 14.02
N GLU A 227 3.97 30.31 14.65
CA GLU A 227 2.76 29.74 15.24
C GLU A 227 2.67 29.97 16.75
N THR A 228 1.44 30.07 17.26
CA THR A 228 1.18 30.23 18.69
C THR A 228 1.67 29.00 19.47
N CYS A 229 2.66 29.20 20.34
CA CYS A 229 3.17 28.17 21.23
C CYS A 229 2.81 28.52 22.69
N PRO A 230 2.18 27.62 23.48
CA PRO A 230 1.69 26.28 23.12
C PRO A 230 0.27 26.27 22.51
N THR A 231 -0.04 25.24 21.72
CA THR A 231 -1.38 24.95 21.21
C THR A 231 -2.06 23.87 22.08
N ASN A 232 -3.10 24.27 22.83
CA ASN A 232 -3.91 23.35 23.63
C ASN A 232 -5.08 22.72 22.86
N ASP A 233 -5.31 23.14 21.62
CA ASP A 233 -6.31 22.55 20.73
C ASP A 233 -5.87 21.17 20.22
N ARG A 234 -6.81 20.39 19.66
CA ARG A 234 -6.55 19.03 19.14
C ARG A 234 -5.51 19.00 18.02
N SER A 235 -5.40 20.06 17.22
CA SER A 235 -4.42 20.25 16.14
C SER A 235 -3.43 21.37 16.50
N GLY A 236 -2.16 21.23 16.11
CA GLY A 236 -1.12 22.23 16.33
C GLY A 236 0.27 21.62 16.53
N ASN A 237 1.31 22.41 16.31
CA ASN A 237 2.70 21.94 16.27
C ASN A 237 3.38 21.89 17.66
N PHE A 238 2.77 22.43 18.72
CA PHE A 238 3.41 22.54 20.04
C PHE A 238 2.45 22.19 21.18
N LYS A 239 2.50 20.95 21.67
CA LYS A 239 1.61 20.48 22.74
C LYS A 239 2.20 20.77 24.13
N GLN A 240 1.43 21.46 24.96
CA GLN A 240 1.72 21.57 26.39
C GLN A 240 1.22 20.31 27.10
N PHE A 241 2.13 19.40 27.45
CA PHE A 241 1.82 18.21 28.23
C PHE A 241 2.76 18.12 29.43
N ASN A 242 2.18 18.24 30.63
CA ASN A 242 2.92 18.19 31.89
C ASN A 242 4.08 19.23 31.97
N CYS A 243 3.87 20.40 31.37
CA CYS A 243 4.84 21.49 31.32
C CYS A 243 4.23 22.80 31.85
N PRO A 244 5.04 23.69 32.46
CA PRO A 244 4.58 25.01 32.89
C PRO A 244 4.16 25.87 31.68
N ASP A 245 3.38 26.92 31.95
CA ASP A 245 2.89 27.81 30.89
C ASP A 245 4.06 28.45 30.13
N GLY A 246 3.96 28.46 28.79
CA GLY A 246 5.04 28.90 27.90
C GLY A 246 6.09 27.83 27.58
N TYR A 247 5.89 26.58 28.04
CA TYR A 247 6.70 25.43 27.68
C TYR A 247 5.87 24.37 26.95
N TYR A 248 6.51 23.62 26.04
CA TYR A 248 5.94 22.49 25.33
C TYR A 248 6.75 21.22 25.57
N ASN A 249 6.12 20.07 25.32
CA ASN A 249 6.76 18.76 25.36
C ASN A 249 6.89 18.23 23.93
N ASP A 250 8.12 18.09 23.48
CA ASP A 250 8.44 17.73 22.09
C ASP A 250 8.00 16.31 21.73
N LEU A 251 8.12 15.35 22.65
CA LEU A 251 7.63 13.99 22.45
C LEU A 251 6.10 13.92 22.46
N ALA A 252 5.44 14.72 23.30
CA ALA A 252 3.97 14.83 23.30
C ALA A 252 3.44 15.41 22.00
N THR A 253 4.14 16.39 21.42
CA THR A 253 3.84 16.93 20.08
C THR A 253 3.81 15.82 19.02
N LEU A 254 4.71 14.84 19.10
CA LEU A 254 4.76 13.75 18.13
C LEU A 254 3.77 12.61 18.42
N LEU A 255 3.54 12.28 19.70
CA LEU A 255 2.73 11.10 20.08
C LEU A 255 1.25 11.38 20.33
N LEU A 256 0.88 12.61 20.67
CA LEU A 256 -0.50 13.00 21.01
C LEU A 256 -1.18 13.84 19.92
N THR A 257 -0.56 13.95 18.74
CA THR A 257 -1.16 14.52 17.54
C THR A 257 -1.65 13.43 16.60
N THR A 258 -2.34 13.81 15.52
CA THR A 258 -2.69 12.82 14.49
C THR A 258 -1.42 12.35 13.79
N ASN A 259 -1.39 11.11 13.30
CA ASN A 259 -0.24 10.61 12.57
C ASN A 259 0.12 11.47 11.35
N ASP A 260 -0.88 12.07 10.67
CA ASP A 260 -0.65 13.00 9.56
C ASP A 260 0.07 14.28 10.05
N ASP A 261 -0.34 14.85 11.18
CA ASP A 261 0.32 16.01 11.80
C ASP A 261 1.70 15.65 12.36
N ALA A 262 1.88 14.45 12.91
CA ALA A 262 3.18 13.97 13.39
C ALA A 262 4.21 13.88 12.24
N VAL A 263 3.80 13.38 11.07
CA VAL A 263 4.68 13.40 9.88
C VAL A 263 4.99 14.85 9.49
N ARG A 264 3.99 15.73 9.45
CA ARG A 264 4.19 17.15 9.12
C ARG A 264 5.15 17.85 10.08
N ASN A 265 5.03 17.59 11.38
CA ASN A 265 5.90 18.14 12.42
C ASN A 265 7.33 17.61 12.30
N ILE A 266 7.52 16.33 11.96
CA ILE A 266 8.88 15.77 11.78
C ILE A 266 9.53 16.28 10.49
N PHE A 267 8.74 16.52 9.44
CA PHE A 267 9.19 17.11 8.19
C PHE A 267 9.36 18.63 8.25
N SER A 268 9.05 19.27 9.39
CA SER A 268 9.25 20.71 9.58
C SER A 268 10.69 21.10 9.27
N THR A 269 10.86 22.24 8.59
CA THR A 269 12.16 22.70 8.09
C THR A 269 12.63 23.95 8.82
N ASN A 270 13.95 24.13 8.97
CA ASN A 270 14.57 25.19 9.78
C ASN A 270 14.31 25.03 11.29
N THR A 271 14.22 23.79 11.76
CA THR A 271 13.74 23.46 13.11
C THR A 271 14.79 22.71 13.94
N THR A 272 16.04 23.16 13.85
CA THR A 272 17.21 22.50 14.47
C THR A 272 17.10 22.33 16.00
N ASN A 273 16.34 23.19 16.67
CA ASN A 273 16.15 23.15 18.12
C ASN A 273 14.71 22.76 18.54
N GLU A 274 13.86 22.27 17.63
CA GLU A 274 12.47 21.88 17.99
C GLU A 274 12.43 20.56 18.77
N PHE A 275 13.19 19.54 18.33
CA PHE A 275 13.15 18.20 18.94
C PHE A 275 14.48 17.80 19.60
N LEU A 276 14.43 17.14 20.75
CA LEU A 276 15.62 16.54 21.36
C LEU A 276 15.97 15.23 20.65
N VAL A 277 17.28 14.93 20.59
CA VAL A 277 17.78 13.63 20.13
C VAL A 277 17.17 12.49 20.94
N THR A 278 17.01 12.64 22.26
CA THR A 278 16.40 11.64 23.14
C THR A 278 14.93 11.40 22.78
N SER A 279 14.17 12.46 22.51
CA SER A 279 12.75 12.37 22.15
C SER A 279 12.55 11.69 20.79
N ILE A 280 13.36 12.05 19.78
CA ILE A 280 13.33 11.39 18.46
C ILE A 280 13.76 9.92 18.57
N LEU A 281 14.74 9.59 19.41
CA LEU A 281 15.16 8.21 19.61
C LEU A 281 14.05 7.36 20.26
N ILE A 282 13.37 7.90 21.27
CA ILE A 282 12.21 7.25 21.90
C ILE A 282 11.08 7.08 20.87
N PHE A 283 10.80 8.12 20.10
CA PHE A 283 9.80 8.09 19.03
C PHE A 283 10.13 7.01 17.98
N PHE A 284 11.35 6.99 17.45
CA PHE A 284 11.80 6.00 16.47
C PHE A 284 11.67 4.57 17.03
N ALA A 285 12.16 4.32 18.25
CA ALA A 285 12.09 3.01 18.89
C ALA A 285 10.63 2.56 19.11
N LEU A 286 9.75 3.48 19.53
CA LEU A 286 8.34 3.20 19.71
C LEU A 286 7.67 2.81 18.40
N TYR A 287 7.83 3.58 17.32
CA TYR A 287 7.21 3.29 16.02
C TYR A 287 7.80 2.04 15.36
N CYS A 288 9.05 1.67 15.65
CA CYS A 288 9.58 0.36 15.27
C CYS A 288 8.78 -0.78 15.91
N ILE A 289 8.47 -0.67 17.21
CA ILE A 289 7.74 -1.69 17.96
C ILE A 289 6.25 -1.68 17.57
N LEU A 290 5.63 -0.50 17.53
CA LEU A 290 4.21 -0.35 17.19
C LEU A 290 3.94 -0.76 15.74
N GLY A 291 4.77 -0.38 14.78
CA GLY A 291 4.62 -0.80 13.39
C GLY A 291 4.62 -2.33 13.24
N LEU A 292 5.49 -3.03 13.98
CA LEU A 292 5.58 -4.50 13.97
C LEU A 292 4.37 -5.19 14.62
N ILE A 293 3.92 -4.70 15.78
CA ILE A 293 2.86 -5.33 16.58
C ILE A 293 1.47 -4.98 16.04
N THR A 294 1.28 -3.76 15.56
CA THR A 294 -0.02 -3.29 15.10
C THR A 294 -0.36 -3.85 13.73
N PHE A 295 0.65 -4.19 12.91
CA PHE A 295 0.39 -4.86 11.64
C PHE A 295 0.01 -6.34 11.83
N GLY A 296 -1.05 -6.77 11.15
CA GLY A 296 -1.54 -8.16 11.20
C GLY A 296 -2.61 -8.44 12.24
N ILE A 297 -2.98 -7.46 13.08
CA ILE A 297 -4.21 -7.55 13.89
C ILE A 297 -5.44 -7.60 12.97
N ALA A 298 -6.58 -8.09 13.50
CA ALA A 298 -7.80 -8.28 12.74
C ALA A 298 -8.59 -6.97 12.48
N VAL A 299 -7.91 -5.95 11.97
CA VAL A 299 -8.43 -4.59 11.69
C VAL A 299 -7.99 -4.17 10.28
N PRO A 300 -8.82 -3.47 9.49
CA PRO A 300 -8.38 -2.97 8.18
C PRO A 300 -7.32 -1.88 8.36
N SER A 301 -6.09 -2.17 7.94
CA SER A 301 -4.96 -1.26 8.06
C SER A 301 -4.08 -1.23 6.81
N GLY A 302 -3.32 -0.15 6.68
CA GLY A 302 -2.27 0.05 5.69
C GLY A 302 -0.90 0.24 6.35
N LEU A 303 0.15 -0.12 5.62
CA LEU A 303 1.54 -0.11 6.08
C LEU A 303 2.29 1.21 5.78
N PHE A 304 1.72 2.06 4.94
CA PHE A 304 2.38 3.28 4.46
C PHE A 304 2.78 4.21 5.61
N LEU A 305 1.82 4.58 6.46
CA LEU A 305 2.02 5.60 7.48
C LEU A 305 2.99 5.18 8.60
N PRO A 306 2.90 3.95 9.18
CA PRO A 306 3.89 3.50 10.17
C PRO A 306 5.32 3.49 9.64
N ILE A 307 5.51 3.08 8.38
CA ILE A 307 6.83 3.05 7.73
C ILE A 307 7.32 4.47 7.45
N ILE A 308 6.44 5.41 7.07
CA ILE A 308 6.80 6.82 6.90
C ILE A 308 7.25 7.43 8.24
N LEU A 309 6.53 7.18 9.35
CA LEU A 309 6.87 7.70 10.67
C LEU A 309 8.16 7.09 11.23
N MET A 310 8.31 5.77 11.13
CA MET A 310 9.56 5.10 11.49
C MET A 310 10.73 5.63 10.64
N GLY A 311 10.48 5.83 9.34
CA GLY A 311 11.47 6.30 8.39
C GLY A 311 11.89 7.76 8.61
N SER A 312 10.93 8.63 8.92
CA SER A 312 11.18 10.04 9.22
C SER A 312 11.96 10.21 10.52
N GLY A 313 11.64 9.40 11.53
CA GLY A 313 12.35 9.38 12.81
C GLY A 313 13.84 9.07 12.68
N TYR A 314 14.22 8.00 11.96
CA TYR A 314 15.65 7.70 11.80
C TYR A 314 16.35 8.66 10.82
N GLY A 315 15.65 9.14 9.78
CA GLY A 315 16.23 10.12 8.86
C GLY A 315 16.64 11.39 9.61
N ARG A 316 15.75 11.89 10.48
CA ARG A 316 16.04 13.04 11.34
C ARG A 316 17.14 12.74 12.37
N LEU A 317 17.12 11.56 12.98
CA LEU A 317 18.17 11.11 13.91
C LEU A 317 19.55 11.07 13.25
N LEU A 318 19.62 10.56 12.00
CA LEU A 318 20.85 10.51 11.22
C LEU A 318 21.34 11.92 10.87
N SER A 319 20.44 12.83 10.53
CA SER A 319 20.78 14.24 10.29
C SER A 319 21.41 14.90 11.51
N MET A 320 20.82 14.72 12.70
CA MET A 320 21.38 15.27 13.94
C MET A 320 22.77 14.68 14.26
N ALA A 321 22.98 13.39 13.97
CA ALA A 321 24.27 12.74 14.15
C ALA A 321 25.32 13.19 13.10
N MET A 322 24.89 13.52 11.89
CA MET A 322 25.74 13.93 10.77
C MET A 322 25.79 15.45 10.55
N GLY A 323 25.16 16.25 11.42
CA GLY A 323 24.97 17.70 11.23
C GLY A 323 26.27 18.50 11.11
N SER A 324 27.41 17.95 11.57
CA SER A 324 28.73 18.55 11.35
C SER A 324 29.28 18.38 9.93
N TYR A 325 28.75 17.43 9.16
CA TYR A 325 29.25 17.04 7.83
C TYR A 325 28.37 17.55 6.68
N THR A 326 27.17 18.07 6.96
CA THR A 326 26.19 18.46 5.94
C THR A 326 25.50 19.76 6.28
N ASN A 327 25.27 20.60 5.27
CA ASN A 327 24.46 21.81 5.41
C ASN A 327 22.97 21.59 5.06
N LEU A 328 22.56 20.33 4.85
CA LEU A 328 21.18 19.99 4.54
C LEU A 328 20.31 20.09 5.81
N ASP A 329 19.10 20.62 5.62
CA ASP A 329 18.11 20.76 6.69
C ASP A 329 17.62 19.39 7.21
N GLU A 330 17.32 19.34 8.51
CA GLU A 330 16.88 18.11 9.20
C GLU A 330 15.57 17.56 8.63
N GLY A 331 14.64 18.44 8.24
CA GLY A 331 13.35 18.06 7.66
C GLY A 331 13.51 17.34 6.32
N LEU A 332 14.46 17.77 5.49
CA LEU A 332 14.78 17.08 4.24
C LEU A 332 15.30 15.67 4.48
N PHE A 333 16.19 15.49 5.46
CA PHE A 333 16.67 14.17 5.82
C PHE A 333 15.57 13.26 6.37
N ALA A 334 14.61 13.81 7.10
CA ALA A 334 13.44 13.05 7.54
C ALA A 334 12.62 12.55 6.34
N VAL A 335 12.39 13.38 5.31
CA VAL A 335 11.72 12.95 4.07
C VAL A 335 12.52 11.87 3.34
N LEU A 336 13.84 12.04 3.22
CA LEU A 336 14.71 11.03 2.59
C LEU A 336 14.75 9.71 3.37
N GLY A 337 14.69 9.77 4.70
CA GLY A 337 14.60 8.59 5.57
C GLY A 337 13.27 7.86 5.41
N ALA A 338 12.15 8.60 5.40
CA ALA A 338 10.84 8.04 5.09
C ALA A 338 10.82 7.33 3.72
N ALA A 339 11.37 7.99 2.70
CA ALA A 339 11.47 7.43 1.35
C ALA A 339 12.34 6.17 1.30
N SER A 340 13.54 6.17 1.90
CA SER A 340 14.46 5.03 1.85
C SER A 340 13.95 3.81 2.62
N LEU A 341 13.40 3.97 3.82
CA LEU A 341 12.83 2.82 4.54
C LEU A 341 11.63 2.23 3.79
N MET A 342 10.81 3.09 3.19
CA MET A 342 9.66 2.65 2.43
C MET A 342 10.05 1.92 1.13
N ALA A 343 11.06 2.39 0.40
CA ALA A 343 11.65 1.62 -0.71
C ALA A 343 12.32 0.32 -0.23
N GLY A 344 13.02 0.35 0.90
CA GLY A 344 13.68 -0.83 1.47
C GLY A 344 12.69 -1.94 1.86
N SER A 345 11.52 -1.57 2.40
CA SER A 345 10.47 -2.52 2.82
C SER A 345 9.51 -2.91 1.69
N MET A 346 8.96 -1.92 0.96
CA MET A 346 7.92 -2.15 -0.06
C MET A 346 8.47 -2.39 -1.46
N ARG A 347 9.73 -2.04 -1.75
CA ARG A 347 10.37 -2.16 -3.09
C ARG A 347 9.74 -1.35 -4.21
N MET A 348 8.87 -0.41 -3.86
CA MET A 348 8.31 0.58 -4.78
C MET A 348 9.31 1.69 -5.07
N THR A 349 9.38 2.15 -6.32
CA THR A 349 10.37 3.14 -6.78
C THR A 349 9.74 4.36 -7.43
N VAL A 350 9.28 4.22 -8.67
CA VAL A 350 8.86 5.34 -9.51
C VAL A 350 7.58 5.96 -8.98
N SER A 351 6.60 5.14 -8.62
CA SER A 351 5.36 5.62 -7.99
C SER A 351 5.64 6.34 -6.68
N LEU A 352 6.52 5.78 -5.85
CA LEU A 352 6.86 6.35 -4.55
C LEU A 352 7.57 7.70 -4.67
N CYS A 353 8.52 7.83 -5.59
CA CYS A 353 9.21 9.09 -5.86
C CYS A 353 8.22 10.19 -6.24
N VAL A 354 7.28 9.89 -7.14
CA VAL A 354 6.27 10.87 -7.57
C VAL A 354 5.26 11.18 -6.46
N ILE A 355 4.89 10.21 -5.63
CA ILE A 355 4.04 10.47 -4.45
C ILE A 355 4.74 11.45 -3.51
N PHE A 356 6.00 11.22 -3.14
CA PHE A 356 6.74 12.15 -2.27
C PHE A 356 6.92 13.53 -2.91
N LEU A 357 7.15 13.60 -4.22
CA LEU A 357 7.21 14.87 -4.96
C LEU A 357 5.88 15.64 -4.90
N GLU A 358 4.75 14.98 -5.19
CA GLU A 358 3.43 15.63 -5.15
C GLU A 358 3.04 16.05 -3.73
N LEU A 359 3.47 15.28 -2.71
CA LEU A 359 3.24 15.59 -1.30
C LEU A 359 4.10 16.75 -0.79
N THR A 360 5.34 16.87 -1.28
CA THR A 360 6.33 17.89 -0.83
C THR A 360 6.29 19.18 -1.63
N ASN A 361 5.74 19.13 -2.85
CA ASN A 361 5.70 20.23 -3.82
C ASN A 361 7.10 20.81 -4.17
N ASN A 362 8.17 20.03 -3.99
CA ASN A 362 9.54 20.47 -4.26
C ASN A 362 10.16 19.61 -5.38
N LEU A 363 10.10 20.10 -6.61
CA LEU A 363 10.67 19.41 -7.79
C LEU A 363 12.18 19.24 -7.70
N LEU A 364 12.88 20.08 -6.94
CA LEU A 364 14.32 19.97 -6.78
C LEU A 364 14.68 18.70 -6.00
N LEU A 365 13.84 18.24 -5.07
CA LEU A 365 14.10 17.04 -4.26
C LEU A 365 14.13 15.73 -5.08
N LEU A 366 13.51 15.71 -6.26
CA LEU A 366 13.29 14.52 -7.11
C LEU A 366 14.57 13.69 -7.37
N PRO A 367 15.70 14.27 -7.84
CA PRO A 367 16.88 13.46 -8.19
C PRO A 367 17.49 12.77 -6.98
N ILE A 368 17.52 13.43 -5.82
CA ILE A 368 18.05 12.84 -4.58
C ILE A 368 17.15 11.72 -4.11
N THR A 369 15.84 11.96 -4.01
CA THR A 369 14.90 10.91 -3.59
C THR A 369 15.02 9.70 -4.52
N MET A 370 15.14 9.90 -5.82
CA MET A 370 15.32 8.80 -6.78
C MET A 370 16.59 7.98 -6.50
N ILE A 371 17.74 8.63 -6.26
CA ILE A 371 18.99 7.93 -5.92
C ILE A 371 18.83 7.15 -4.61
N VAL A 372 18.27 7.78 -3.58
CA VAL A 372 18.02 7.16 -2.27
C VAL A 372 17.13 5.92 -2.38
N LEU A 373 16.02 6.03 -3.13
CA LEU A 373 15.07 4.95 -3.37
C LEU A 373 15.74 3.78 -4.11
N LEU A 374 16.54 4.06 -5.13
CA LEU A 374 17.24 3.02 -5.90
C LEU A 374 18.28 2.29 -5.05
N ILE A 375 19.06 3.00 -4.23
CA ILE A 375 20.03 2.39 -3.31
C ILE A 375 19.30 1.54 -2.27
N ALA A 376 18.28 2.09 -1.61
CA ALA A 376 17.54 1.39 -0.57
C ALA A 376 16.84 0.13 -1.09
N LYS A 377 16.23 0.20 -2.28
CA LYS A 377 15.65 -0.96 -2.95
C LYS A 377 16.71 -2.02 -3.27
N THR A 378 17.83 -1.61 -3.87
CA THR A 378 18.90 -2.55 -4.26
C THR A 378 19.46 -3.28 -3.04
N VAL A 379 19.69 -2.55 -1.94
CA VAL A 379 20.15 -3.13 -0.68
C VAL A 379 19.09 -4.07 -0.10
N GLY A 380 17.81 -3.69 -0.11
CA GLY A 380 16.72 -4.56 0.35
C GLY A 380 16.62 -5.86 -0.47
N ASP A 381 16.70 -5.76 -1.81
CA ASP A 381 16.61 -6.88 -2.75
C ASP A 381 17.67 -7.97 -2.48
N CYS A 382 18.80 -7.61 -1.85
CA CYS A 382 19.83 -8.57 -1.47
C CYS A 382 19.45 -9.50 -0.30
N PHE A 383 18.44 -9.17 0.51
CA PHE A 383 18.15 -9.89 1.76
C PHE A 383 16.80 -10.60 1.79
N ASN A 384 15.72 -9.96 1.32
CA ASN A 384 14.38 -10.55 1.33
C ASN A 384 13.46 -9.94 0.26
N PRO A 385 12.36 -10.60 -0.11
CA PRO A 385 11.34 -10.05 -1.00
C PRO A 385 10.59 -8.85 -0.38
N SER A 386 9.76 -8.20 -1.20
CA SER A 386 8.91 -7.09 -0.74
C SER A 386 7.93 -7.56 0.36
N ILE A 387 7.53 -6.63 1.22
CA ILE A 387 6.56 -6.94 2.29
C ILE A 387 5.24 -7.48 1.73
N TYR A 388 4.81 -7.00 0.57
CA TYR A 388 3.57 -7.43 -0.07
C TYR A 388 3.67 -8.84 -0.64
N GLU A 389 4.80 -9.22 -1.25
CA GLU A 389 5.09 -10.61 -1.67
C GLU A 389 5.06 -11.57 -0.48
N ILE A 390 5.74 -11.22 0.63
CA ILE A 390 5.73 -12.03 1.86
C ILE A 390 4.29 -12.27 2.34
N ILE A 391 3.44 -11.24 2.32
CA ILE A 391 2.03 -11.36 2.73
C ILE A 391 1.22 -12.21 1.74
N LEU A 392 1.50 -12.12 0.43
CA LEU A 392 0.86 -12.94 -0.59
C LEU A 392 1.18 -14.42 -0.38
N GLU A 393 2.45 -14.75 -0.14
CA GLU A 393 2.91 -16.11 0.17
C GLU A 393 2.28 -16.65 1.45
N LEU A 394 2.27 -15.87 2.54
CA LEU A 394 1.64 -16.26 3.81
C LEU A 394 0.14 -16.53 3.67
N LYS A 395 -0.53 -15.89 2.70
CA LYS A 395 -1.94 -16.14 2.38
C LYS A 395 -2.15 -17.33 1.45
N GLY A 396 -1.09 -17.90 0.87
CA GLY A 396 -1.16 -18.99 -0.10
C GLY A 396 -1.84 -18.58 -1.41
N LEU A 397 -1.73 -17.31 -1.80
CA LEU A 397 -2.28 -16.85 -3.07
C LEU A 397 -1.30 -17.17 -4.22
N PRO A 398 -1.75 -17.84 -5.30
CA PRO A 398 -0.88 -18.12 -6.44
C PRO A 398 -0.62 -16.82 -7.20
N PHE A 399 0.56 -16.24 -6.99
CA PHE A 399 1.07 -15.08 -7.71
C PHE A 399 2.18 -15.52 -8.67
N LEU A 400 2.23 -14.93 -9.87
CA LEU A 400 3.24 -15.24 -10.87
C LEU A 400 4.10 -14.00 -11.07
N ASP A 401 5.38 -14.13 -10.77
CA ASP A 401 6.34 -13.03 -10.90
C ASP A 401 6.61 -12.69 -12.37
N ALA A 402 7.12 -11.48 -12.60
CA ALA A 402 7.44 -11.00 -13.94
C ALA A 402 8.55 -11.81 -14.62
N ASN A 403 9.49 -12.35 -13.83
CA ASN A 403 10.61 -13.15 -14.31
C ASN A 403 10.62 -14.52 -13.61
N PRO A 404 10.89 -15.61 -14.34
CA PRO A 404 11.07 -16.91 -13.73
C PRO A 404 12.36 -16.96 -12.90
N GLU A 405 12.38 -17.82 -11.88
CA GLU A 405 13.58 -18.02 -11.07
C GLU A 405 14.73 -18.62 -11.91
N PRO A 406 16.00 -18.31 -11.61
CA PRO A 406 17.13 -18.73 -12.43
C PRO A 406 17.23 -20.25 -12.68
N TRP A 407 16.80 -21.07 -11.73
CA TRP A 407 16.81 -22.54 -11.85
C TRP A 407 15.72 -23.07 -12.79
N MET A 408 14.66 -22.30 -13.05
CA MET A 408 13.58 -22.68 -13.98
C MET A 408 14.00 -22.56 -15.45
N ARG A 409 15.15 -21.97 -15.76
CA ARG A 409 15.62 -21.76 -17.14
C ARG A 409 15.82 -23.06 -17.93
N ASN A 410 16.14 -24.14 -17.24
CA ASN A 410 16.40 -25.44 -17.86
C ASN A 410 15.15 -26.34 -17.90
N LEU A 411 14.04 -25.90 -17.29
CA LEU A 411 12.80 -26.68 -17.28
C LEU A 411 12.06 -26.51 -18.60
N THR A 412 11.69 -27.63 -19.20
CA THR A 412 10.86 -27.61 -20.41
C THR A 412 9.39 -27.81 -20.09
N VAL A 413 8.52 -27.32 -20.98
CA VAL A 413 7.06 -27.54 -20.85
C VAL A 413 6.71 -29.03 -20.92
N GLY A 414 7.52 -29.85 -21.61
CA GLY A 414 7.35 -31.30 -21.70
C GLY A 414 7.50 -31.98 -20.35
N GLU A 415 8.58 -31.69 -19.62
CA GLU A 415 8.82 -32.23 -18.27
C GLU A 415 7.69 -31.88 -17.29
N LEU A 416 7.16 -30.65 -17.39
CA LEU A 416 6.01 -30.20 -16.59
C LEU A 416 4.70 -30.90 -16.99
N ALA A 417 4.54 -31.26 -18.27
CA ALA A 417 3.38 -31.99 -18.77
C ALA A 417 3.42 -33.46 -18.34
N ASP A 418 4.60 -34.08 -18.32
CA ASP A 418 4.80 -35.49 -17.96
C ASP A 418 4.49 -35.78 -16.48
N VAL A 419 4.74 -34.81 -15.59
CA VAL A 419 4.45 -34.91 -14.15
C VAL A 419 2.95 -34.72 -13.85
N LYS A 420 2.19 -34.09 -14.76
CA LYS A 420 0.78 -33.77 -14.53
C LYS A 420 -0.15 -34.91 -14.98
N PRO A 421 -1.31 -35.06 -14.32
CA PRO A 421 -2.30 -36.04 -14.75
C PRO A 421 -2.74 -35.79 -16.19
N PRO A 422 -3.17 -36.84 -16.92
CA PRO A 422 -3.57 -36.73 -18.31
C PRO A 422 -4.69 -35.70 -18.48
N VAL A 423 -4.57 -34.90 -19.53
CA VAL A 423 -5.50 -33.82 -19.82
C VAL A 423 -6.88 -34.37 -20.14
N VAL A 424 -7.91 -33.86 -19.47
CA VAL A 424 -9.31 -34.21 -19.76
C VAL A 424 -9.76 -33.45 -21.00
N THR A 425 -9.94 -34.16 -22.11
CA THR A 425 -10.37 -33.62 -23.41
C THR A 425 -11.84 -33.90 -23.68
N LEU A 426 -12.45 -33.04 -24.49
CA LEU A 426 -13.79 -33.23 -25.08
C LEU A 426 -13.68 -33.24 -26.60
N CYS A 427 -14.55 -33.98 -27.28
CA CYS A 427 -14.60 -33.96 -28.76
C CYS A 427 -15.44 -32.79 -29.28
N GLY A 428 -15.25 -32.42 -30.55
CA GLY A 428 -16.05 -31.39 -31.22
C GLY A 428 -17.55 -31.71 -31.21
N VAL A 429 -17.87 -33.01 -31.34
CA VAL A 429 -19.21 -33.55 -31.11
C VAL A 429 -19.16 -34.54 -29.96
N GLU A 430 -19.69 -34.14 -28.80
CA GLU A 430 -19.60 -34.92 -27.56
C GLU A 430 -20.97 -35.30 -27.00
N LYS A 431 -21.05 -36.48 -26.34
CA LYS A 431 -22.28 -36.92 -25.67
C LYS A 431 -22.54 -36.07 -24.43
N VAL A 432 -23.79 -35.62 -24.27
CA VAL A 432 -24.21 -34.80 -23.10
C VAL A 432 -23.94 -35.51 -21.77
N SER A 433 -24.15 -36.83 -21.70
CA SER A 433 -23.84 -37.63 -20.51
C SER A 433 -22.37 -37.47 -20.10
N ARG A 434 -21.45 -37.64 -21.05
CA ARG A 434 -20.00 -37.48 -20.81
C ARG A 434 -19.65 -36.07 -20.37
N ILE A 435 -20.27 -35.03 -20.96
CA ILE A 435 -20.06 -33.64 -20.51
C ILE A 435 -20.47 -33.50 -19.04
N VAL A 436 -21.65 -34.01 -18.65
CA VAL A 436 -22.11 -33.94 -17.26
C VAL A 436 -21.20 -34.73 -16.32
N ASP A 437 -20.75 -35.91 -16.73
CA ASP A 437 -19.84 -36.75 -15.95
C ASP A 437 -18.50 -36.04 -15.72
N VAL A 438 -17.91 -35.45 -16.77
CA VAL A 438 -16.69 -34.64 -16.67
C VAL A 438 -16.90 -33.45 -15.74
N LEU A 439 -18.02 -32.73 -15.87
CA LEU A 439 -18.33 -31.55 -15.05
C LEU A 439 -18.58 -31.88 -13.58
N ARG A 440 -19.00 -33.11 -13.26
CA ARG A 440 -19.19 -33.60 -11.88
C ARG A 440 -17.90 -34.12 -11.28
N ASN A 441 -17.10 -34.83 -12.07
CA ASN A 441 -15.90 -35.52 -11.59
C ASN A 441 -14.65 -34.62 -11.58
N THR A 442 -14.66 -33.51 -12.30
CA THR A 442 -13.50 -32.60 -12.40
C THR A 442 -13.80 -31.21 -11.86
N THR A 443 -12.75 -30.57 -11.33
CA THR A 443 -12.79 -29.17 -10.86
C THR A 443 -12.21 -28.18 -11.88
N HIS A 444 -11.78 -28.66 -13.06
CA HIS A 444 -11.22 -27.85 -14.13
C HIS A 444 -12.23 -26.84 -14.68
N ASN A 445 -11.76 -25.63 -15.01
CA ASN A 445 -12.61 -24.55 -15.52
C ASN A 445 -12.56 -24.41 -17.06
N ALA A 446 -11.69 -25.16 -17.71
CA ALA A 446 -11.47 -25.13 -19.14
C ALA A 446 -11.13 -26.54 -19.64
N PHE A 447 -11.64 -26.89 -20.82
CA PHE A 447 -11.43 -28.19 -21.45
C PHE A 447 -10.98 -27.96 -22.91
N PRO A 448 -9.86 -28.53 -23.35
CA PRO A 448 -9.48 -28.52 -24.76
C PRO A 448 -10.42 -29.40 -25.59
N ILE A 449 -10.78 -28.91 -26.77
CA ILE A 449 -11.58 -29.63 -27.77
C ILE A 449 -10.64 -30.30 -28.74
N VAL A 450 -10.70 -31.62 -28.82
CA VAL A 450 -9.80 -32.44 -29.61
C VAL A 450 -10.61 -33.44 -30.44
N ASP A 451 -10.36 -33.47 -31.74
CA ASP A 451 -10.89 -34.52 -32.61
C ASP A 451 -9.79 -35.53 -32.96
N GLN A 452 -10.16 -36.81 -32.99
CA GLN A 452 -9.29 -37.86 -33.47
C GLN A 452 -9.42 -37.93 -34.99
N GLY A 453 -8.28 -37.78 -35.67
CA GLY A 453 -8.15 -37.53 -37.11
C GLY A 453 -9.32 -37.97 -38.00
N VAL A 454 -10.02 -36.98 -38.56
CA VAL A 454 -10.77 -37.17 -39.80
C VAL A 454 -9.73 -37.46 -40.89
N PRO A 455 -9.79 -38.60 -41.60
CA PRO A 455 -8.82 -38.88 -42.66
C PRO A 455 -8.96 -37.83 -43.77
N VAL A 456 -7.87 -37.12 -44.06
CA VAL A 456 -7.75 -36.35 -45.29
C VAL A 456 -7.85 -37.34 -46.46
N PRO A 457 -8.70 -37.12 -47.48
CA PRO A 457 -8.80 -38.06 -48.60
C PRO A 457 -7.43 -38.20 -49.29
N GLY A 458 -6.78 -39.36 -49.14
CA GLY A 458 -5.52 -39.68 -49.80
C GLY A 458 -4.25 -39.74 -48.92
N MET A 459 -4.34 -39.53 -47.59
CA MET A 459 -3.19 -39.74 -46.68
C MET A 459 -3.52 -40.73 -45.56
N VAL A 460 -2.55 -41.60 -45.25
CA VAL A 460 -2.62 -42.58 -44.15
C VAL A 460 -2.93 -41.87 -42.84
N ALA A 461 -3.93 -42.37 -42.11
CA ALA A 461 -4.34 -41.86 -40.81
C ALA A 461 -3.17 -41.99 -39.80
N THR A 462 -2.35 -40.95 -39.71
CA THR A 462 -1.58 -40.70 -38.50
C THR A 462 -2.61 -40.33 -37.44
N GLY A 463 -2.65 -41.08 -36.33
CA GLY A 463 -3.58 -40.88 -35.21
C GLY A 463 -3.34 -39.57 -34.44
N ALA A 464 -3.08 -38.48 -35.15
CA ALA A 464 -2.86 -37.15 -34.61
C ALA A 464 -4.18 -36.62 -34.06
N THR A 465 -4.16 -36.31 -32.76
CA THR A 465 -5.20 -35.56 -32.07
C THR A 465 -5.07 -34.09 -32.45
N GLU A 466 -6.01 -33.56 -33.22
CA GLU A 466 -6.02 -32.15 -33.61
C GLU A 466 -6.74 -31.30 -32.56
N LEU A 467 -6.10 -30.23 -32.09
CA LEU A 467 -6.70 -29.29 -31.14
C LEU A 467 -7.51 -28.23 -31.90
N HIS A 468 -8.84 -28.27 -31.77
CA HIS A 468 -9.73 -27.30 -32.40
C HIS A 468 -9.97 -26.04 -31.56
N GLY A 469 -9.76 -26.12 -30.24
CA GLY A 469 -9.91 -24.96 -29.37
C GLY A 469 -10.07 -25.32 -27.90
N LEU A 470 -10.63 -24.38 -27.14
CA LEU A 470 -10.83 -24.51 -25.70
C LEU A 470 -12.21 -23.99 -25.30
N ILE A 471 -12.94 -24.78 -24.52
CA ILE A 471 -14.25 -24.40 -24.00
C ILE A 471 -14.23 -24.27 -22.48
N LEU A 472 -14.85 -23.22 -21.98
CA LEU A 472 -14.93 -22.96 -20.55
C LEU A 472 -16.10 -23.73 -19.92
N ARG A 473 -15.87 -24.18 -18.68
CA ARG A 473 -16.90 -24.79 -17.82
C ARG A 473 -18.15 -23.91 -17.71
N ALA A 474 -17.96 -22.59 -17.57
CA ALA A 474 -19.05 -21.64 -17.48
C ALA A 474 -19.95 -21.66 -18.73
N HIS A 475 -19.36 -21.77 -19.92
CA HIS A 475 -20.10 -21.86 -21.19
C HIS A 475 -20.86 -23.18 -21.30
N LEU A 476 -20.23 -24.31 -20.92
CA LEU A 476 -20.89 -25.62 -20.90
C LEU A 476 -22.07 -25.64 -19.94
N VAL A 477 -21.91 -25.15 -18.71
CA VAL A 477 -23.01 -25.09 -17.72
C VAL A 477 -24.14 -24.20 -18.23
N GLN A 478 -23.84 -23.07 -18.87
CA GLN A 478 -24.86 -22.20 -19.43
C GLN A 478 -25.60 -22.85 -20.62
N ALA A 479 -24.90 -23.59 -21.46
CA ALA A 479 -25.51 -24.34 -22.55
C ALA A 479 -26.42 -25.46 -22.04
N LEU A 480 -25.98 -26.19 -21.00
CA LEU A 480 -26.77 -27.24 -20.35
C LEU A 480 -28.00 -26.69 -19.62
N LYS A 481 -27.95 -25.48 -19.06
CA LYS A 481 -29.10 -24.83 -18.41
C LYS A 481 -30.19 -24.34 -19.38
N LYS A 482 -29.86 -24.17 -20.67
CA LYS A 482 -30.80 -23.68 -21.69
C LYS A 482 -31.59 -24.81 -22.37
N LYS A 483 -31.17 -26.06 -22.19
CA LYS A 483 -31.86 -27.27 -22.60
C LYS A 483 -32.51 -27.90 -21.38
#